data_AF-A0A6V8NXW0-F1
#
_entry.id   AF-A0A6V8NXW0-F1
#
_cell.length_a   1.000
_cell.length_b   1.000
_cell.length_c   1.000
_cell.angle_alpha   90.00
_cell.angle_beta   90.00
_cell.angle_gamma   90.00
#
_symmetry.space_group_name_H-M   'P 1'
#
loop_
_entity.id
_entity.type
_entity.pdbx_description
1 polymer ?
#
loop_
_entity_poly.entity_id
_entity_poly.type
_entity_poly.pdbx_seq_one_letter_code
_entity_poly.pdbx_strand_id
1 'polypeptide(L)'
;GYEVKVGKFPFTASGKALAEGEREGLVKMVIDKTYGEILGVHIMGPNASTLIAEAALAMNLEATPKEIYETIHAHPTLNEALMEAALDVDGLAIHLPRKARS
;
A
#
# COMPACT_ATOMS: atom_id res chain seq x y z
N GLY A 1 4.64 -23.62 -0.88
CA GLY A 1 3.86 -22.39 -1.14
C GLY A 1 4.35 -21.29 -0.22
N TYR A 2 3.98 -20.04 -0.46
CA TYR A 2 4.42 -18.89 0.36
C TYR A 2 3.62 -18.77 1.66
N GLU A 3 4.28 -18.42 2.78
CA GLU A 3 3.60 -17.85 3.95
C GLU A 3 3.42 -16.36 3.70
N VAL A 4 2.19 -15.85 3.70
CA VAL A 4 1.95 -14.46 3.27
C VAL A 4 1.60 -13.52 4.41
N LYS A 5 2.06 -12.27 4.29
CA LYS A 5 1.50 -11.12 5.02
C LYS A 5 0.76 -10.21 4.05
N VAL A 6 -0.26 -9.53 4.55
CA VAL A 6 -1.11 -8.65 3.73
C VAL A 6 -1.28 -7.31 4.43
N GLY A 7 -0.96 -6.26 3.69
CA GLY A 7 -1.25 -4.88 4.05
C GLY A 7 -2.36 -4.31 3.17
N LYS A 8 -3.23 -3.49 3.74
CA LYS A 8 -4.35 -2.85 3.02
C LYS A 8 -4.53 -1.41 3.46
N PHE A 9 -4.85 -0.55 2.50
CA PHE A 9 -5.25 0.83 2.77
C PHE A 9 -6.47 1.23 1.92
N PRO A 10 -7.61 1.59 2.54
CA PRO A 10 -8.79 2.05 1.82
C PRO A 10 -8.68 3.52 1.42
N PHE A 11 -9.13 3.87 0.21
CA PHE A 11 -9.17 5.26 -0.24
C PHE A 11 -10.10 6.15 0.59
N THR A 12 -11.01 5.57 1.38
CA THR A 12 -11.82 6.31 2.35
C THR A 12 -10.98 7.02 3.42
N ALA A 13 -9.76 6.55 3.68
CA ALA A 13 -8.79 7.14 4.61
C ALA A 13 -7.74 8.04 3.92
N SER A 14 -7.78 8.20 2.59
CA SER A 14 -6.89 9.11 1.86
C SER A 14 -7.45 10.53 1.85
N GLY A 15 -6.64 11.49 2.28
CA GLY A 15 -6.98 12.92 2.20
C GLY A 15 -7.14 13.41 0.76
N LYS A 16 -6.30 12.91 -0.17
CA LYS A 16 -6.39 13.23 -1.59
C LYS A 16 -7.68 12.70 -2.22
N ALA A 17 -8.02 11.44 -1.97
CA ALA A 17 -9.26 10.83 -2.45
C ALA A 17 -10.51 11.55 -1.91
N LEU A 18 -10.46 12.00 -0.66
CA LEU A 18 -11.51 12.84 -0.08
C LEU A 18 -11.65 14.17 -0.83
N ALA A 19 -10.53 14.84 -1.13
CA ALA A 19 -10.53 16.11 -1.85
C ALA A 19 -11.05 15.99 -3.29
N GLU A 20 -10.86 14.83 -3.93
CA GLU A 20 -11.33 14.54 -5.30
C GLU A 20 -12.76 13.98 -5.34
N GLY A 21 -13.32 13.59 -4.20
CA GLY A 21 -14.64 12.95 -4.13
C GLY A 21 -14.64 11.47 -4.56
N GLU A 22 -13.49 10.90 -4.90
CA GLU A 22 -13.34 9.51 -5.38
C GLU A 22 -12.79 8.60 -4.28
N ARG A 23 -13.63 8.22 -3.33
CA ARG A 23 -13.21 7.54 -2.08
C ARG A 23 -13.36 6.02 -2.09
N GLU A 24 -13.93 5.46 -3.15
CA GLU A 24 -14.20 4.03 -3.21
C GLU A 24 -12.95 3.23 -3.54
N GLY A 25 -12.80 2.10 -2.86
CA GLY A 25 -11.77 1.11 -3.10
C GLY A 25 -10.58 1.14 -2.15
N LEU A 26 -9.50 0.45 -2.53
CA LEU A 26 -8.33 0.19 -1.69
C LEU A 26 -7.09 -0.20 -2.50
N VAL A 27 -5.94 -0.05 -1.85
CA VAL A 27 -4.67 -0.69 -2.22
C VAL A 27 -4.44 -1.89 -1.29
N LYS A 28 -4.04 -3.03 -1.85
CA LYS A 28 -3.68 -4.25 -1.13
C LYS A 28 -2.31 -4.74 -1.60
N MET A 29 -1.38 -4.89 -0.65
CA MET A 29 -0.06 -5.47 -0.88
C MET A 29 0.01 -6.86 -0.25
N VAL A 30 0.54 -7.83 -1.00
CA VAL A 30 0.78 -9.20 -0.55
C VAL A 30 2.28 -9.47 -0.63
N ILE A 31 2.86 -9.93 0.47
CA ILE A 31 4.29 -10.24 0.54
C ILE A 31 4.54 -11.65 1.06
N ASP A 32 5.72 -12.19 0.75
CA ASP A 32 6.28 -13.33 1.44
C ASP A 32 6.75 -12.93 2.84
N LYS A 33 6.34 -13.69 3.85
CA LYS A 33 6.64 -13.43 5.25
C LYS A 33 8.09 -13.71 5.62
N THR A 34 8.75 -14.62 4.90
CA THR A 34 10.11 -15.07 5.24
C THR A 34 11.15 -14.05 4.80
N TYR A 35 11.07 -13.58 3.56
CA TYR A 35 12.08 -12.69 2.98
C TYR A 35 11.60 -11.28 2.69
N GLY A 36 10.29 -11.01 2.78
CA GLY A 36 9.72 -9.67 2.54
C GLY A 36 9.52 -9.33 1.05
N GLU A 37 9.66 -10.31 0.16
CA GLU A 37 9.41 -10.16 -1.27
C GLU A 37 7.96 -9.74 -1.54
N ILE A 38 7.77 -8.74 -2.40
CA ILE A 38 6.43 -8.34 -2.84
C ILE A 38 5.92 -9.35 -3.87
N LEU A 39 4.95 -10.17 -3.48
CA LEU A 39 4.33 -11.18 -4.34
C LEU A 39 3.25 -10.59 -5.24
N GLY A 40 2.68 -9.45 -4.86
CA GLY A 40 1.75 -8.72 -5.71
C GLY A 40 1.04 -7.56 -5.04
N VAL A 41 0.64 -6.60 -5.86
CA VAL A 41 -0.13 -5.42 -5.45
C VAL A 41 -1.42 -5.36 -6.26
N HIS A 42 -2.53 -5.08 -5.58
CA HIS A 42 -3.86 -4.97 -6.17
C HIS A 42 -4.44 -3.61 -5.82
N ILE A 43 -4.93 -2.89 -6.81
CA ILE A 43 -5.47 -1.54 -6.64
C ILE A 43 -6.87 -1.50 -7.26
N MET A 44 -7.84 -1.04 -6.47
CA MET A 44 -9.19 -0.73 -6.91
C MET A 44 -9.50 0.69 -6.44
N GLY A 45 -9.82 1.60 -7.36
CA GLY A 45 -10.09 3.01 -7.01
C GLY A 45 -9.51 3.99 -8.02
N PRO A 46 -9.43 5.29 -7.67
CA PRO A 46 -8.97 6.34 -8.56
C PRO A 46 -7.53 6.09 -9.05
N ASN A 47 -7.27 6.37 -10.33
CA ASN A 47 -5.94 6.29 -10.97
C ASN A 47 -5.19 4.95 -10.79
N ALA A 48 -5.91 3.83 -10.58
CA ALA A 48 -5.31 2.51 -10.37
C ALA A 48 -4.28 2.12 -11.45
N SER A 49 -4.56 2.44 -12.71
CA SER A 49 -3.66 2.17 -13.85
C SER A 49 -2.34 2.95 -13.81
N THR A 50 -2.31 4.10 -13.15
CA THR A 50 -1.10 4.92 -12.97
C THR A 50 -0.36 4.52 -11.70
N LEU A 51 -1.09 4.29 -10.60
CA LEU A 51 -0.51 3.90 -9.32
C LEU A 51 0.21 2.54 -9.39
N ILE A 52 -0.32 1.59 -10.17
CA ILE A 52 0.27 0.25 -10.28
C ILE A 52 1.68 0.26 -10.89
N ALA A 53 2.06 1.31 -11.64
CA ALA A 53 3.40 1.43 -12.23
C ALA A 53 4.49 1.51 -11.15
N GLU A 54 4.22 2.17 -10.02
CA GLU A 54 5.15 2.24 -8.90
C GLU A 54 5.39 0.85 -8.29
N ALA A 55 4.31 0.11 -8.04
CA ALA A 55 4.39 -1.26 -7.52
C ALA A 55 5.09 -2.21 -8.51
N ALA A 56 4.81 -2.08 -9.81
CA ALA A 56 5.47 -2.88 -10.84
C ALA A 56 6.98 -2.58 -10.90
N LEU A 57 7.38 -1.32 -10.79
CA LEU A 57 8.79 -0.94 -10.72
C LEU A 57 9.45 -1.49 -9.45
N ALA A 58 8.81 -1.35 -8.30
CA ALA A 58 9.30 -1.88 -7.02
C ALA A 58 9.51 -3.40 -7.09
N MET A 59 8.53 -4.15 -7.61
CA MET A 59 8.63 -5.60 -7.81
C MET A 59 9.76 -5.98 -8.78
N ASN A 60 9.94 -5.25 -9.88
CA ASN A 60 11.04 -5.48 -10.82
C ASN A 60 12.43 -5.21 -10.24
N LEU A 61 12.52 -4.34 -9.23
CA LEU A 61 13.75 -4.03 -8.50
C LEU A 61 13.94 -4.90 -7.26
N GLU A 62 13.08 -5.90 -7.03
CA GLU A 62 13.08 -6.75 -5.85
C GLU A 62 12.99 -5.96 -4.53
N ALA A 63 12.33 -4.80 -4.57
CA ALA A 63 12.12 -3.98 -3.39
C ALA A 63 11.15 -4.67 -2.42
N THR A 64 11.33 -4.37 -1.14
CA THR A 64 10.52 -4.79 -0.01
C THR A 64 9.48 -3.70 0.34
N PRO A 65 8.43 -4.02 1.11
CA PRO A 65 7.50 -3.01 1.63
C PRO A 65 8.19 -1.88 2.38
N LYS A 66 9.34 -2.18 3.02
CA LYS A 66 10.13 -1.19 3.75
C LYS A 66 10.67 -0.10 2.85
N GLU A 67 11.24 -0.45 1.70
CA GLU A 67 11.73 0.56 0.75
C GLU A 67 10.58 1.40 0.16
N ILE A 68 9.39 0.81 0.01
CA ILE A 68 8.19 1.56 -0.41
C ILE A 68 7.79 2.56 0.68
N TYR A 69 7.62 2.14 1.94
CA TYR A 69 7.16 3.07 2.97
C TYR A 69 8.24 4.06 3.44
N GLU A 70 9.53 3.77 3.26
CA GLU A 70 10.63 4.70 3.52
C GLU A 70 10.81 5.73 2.38
N THR A 71 10.27 5.44 1.19
CA THR A 71 10.20 6.41 0.09
C THR A 71 9.25 7.56 0.47
N ILE A 72 9.71 8.80 0.30
CA ILE A 72 8.90 9.99 0.58
C ILE A 72 7.85 10.15 -0.52
N HIS A 73 6.62 9.77 -0.18
CA HIS A 73 5.45 10.01 -1.00
C HIS A 73 4.98 11.46 -0.81
N ALA A 74 4.65 12.14 -1.90
CA ALA A 74 4.16 13.52 -1.83
C ALA A 74 2.78 13.57 -1.16
N HIS A 75 2.57 14.58 -0.30
CA HIS A 75 1.30 14.82 0.37
C HIS A 75 0.66 16.14 -0.12
N PRO A 76 -0.65 16.18 -0.45
CA PRO A 76 -1.57 15.04 -0.55
C PRO A 76 -1.52 14.38 -1.96
N THR A 77 -1.35 13.06 -2.04
CA THR A 77 -1.47 12.28 -3.29
C THR A 77 -2.15 10.92 -3.08
N LEU A 78 -2.59 10.29 -4.17
CA LEU A 78 -3.12 8.91 -4.10
C LEU A 78 -2.03 7.87 -3.90
N ASN A 79 -0.77 8.17 -4.26
CA ASN A 79 0.38 7.27 -4.05
C ASN A 79 0.60 6.98 -2.55
N GLU A 80 0.22 7.89 -1.65
CA GLU A 80 0.25 7.64 -0.21
C GLU A 80 -0.53 6.37 0.20
N ALA A 81 -1.53 5.96 -0.60
CA ALA A 81 -2.24 4.70 -0.36
C ALA A 81 -1.36 3.46 -0.54
N LEU A 82 -0.35 3.50 -1.42
CA LEU A 82 0.63 2.44 -1.59
C LEU A 82 1.61 2.39 -0.41
N MET A 83 2.10 3.56 0.03
CA MET A 83 2.91 3.72 1.23
C MET A 83 2.20 3.16 2.48
N GLU A 84 0.95 3.55 2.71
CA GLU A 84 0.17 3.09 3.86
C GLU A 84 -0.18 1.60 3.78
N ALA A 85 -0.46 1.07 2.59
CA ALA A 85 -0.65 -0.37 2.41
C ALA A 85 0.65 -1.14 2.71
N ALA A 86 1.81 -0.59 2.37
CA ALA A 86 3.10 -1.17 2.73
C ALA A 86 3.36 -1.10 4.25
N LEU A 87 3.08 0.02 4.91
CA LEU A 87 3.14 0.14 6.38
C LEU A 87 2.21 -0.85 7.08
N ASP A 88 1.00 -1.05 6.54
CA ASP A 88 0.00 -1.95 7.13
C ASP A 88 0.43 -3.43 7.12
N VAL A 89 1.34 -3.82 6.22
CA VAL A 89 1.97 -5.16 6.23
C VAL A 89 2.58 -5.44 7.60
N ASP A 90 3.21 -4.44 8.21
CA ASP A 90 3.83 -4.52 9.55
C ASP A 90 2.97 -3.94 10.67
N GLY A 91 1.73 -3.54 10.35
CA GLY A 91 0.81 -2.92 11.31
C GLY A 91 1.25 -1.52 11.76
N LEU A 92 2.03 -0.83 10.92
CA LEU A 92 2.61 0.49 11.18
C LEU A 92 1.85 1.63 10.48
N ALA A 93 0.74 1.32 9.79
CA ALA A 93 -0.07 2.33 9.10
C ALA A 93 -0.49 3.45 10.06
N ILE A 94 -0.36 4.69 9.60
CA ILE A 94 -0.51 5.89 10.44
C ILE A 94 -1.94 6.42 10.35
N HIS A 95 -2.55 6.32 9.17
CA HIS A 95 -3.89 6.81 8.90
C HIS A 95 -4.99 5.75 9.12
N LEU A 96 -4.65 4.61 9.72
CA LEU A 96 -5.58 3.56 10.13
C LEU A 96 -5.59 3.36 11.65
N PRO A 97 -6.71 2.87 12.22
CA PRO A 97 -6.70 2.37 13.58
C PRO A 97 -5.66 1.25 13.73
N ARG A 98 -4.98 1.21 14.89
CA ARG A 98 -4.05 0.11 15.20
C ARG A 98 -4.76 -1.24 15.11
N LYS A 99 -4.14 -2.21 14.44
CA LYS A 99 -4.59 -3.61 14.47
C LYS A 99 -4.62 -4.10 15.92
N ALA A 100 -5.68 -4.84 16.28
CA ALA A 100 -5.80 -5.45 17.59
C ALA A 100 -4.57 -6.33 17.84
N ARG A 101 -3.93 -6.17 19.01
CA ARG A 101 -2.84 -7.05 19.43
C ARG A 101 -3.45 -8.41 19.79
N SER A 102 -3.24 -9.40 18.93
CA SER A 102 -3.56 -10.82 19.20
C SER A 102 -2.46 -11.45 20.03
#